data_AF-A0A258CPE5-F1
#
_entry.id   AF-A0A258CPE5-F1
#
_cell.length_a   1.000
_cell.length_b   1.000
_cell.length_c   1.000
_cell.angle_alpha   90.00
_cell.angle_beta   90.00
_cell.angle_gamma   90.00
#
_symmetry.space_group_name_H-M   'P 1'
#
loop_
_entity.id
_entity.type
_entity.pdbx_description
1 polymer ?
#
loop_
_entity_poly.entity_id
_entity_poly.type
_entity_poly.pdbx_seq_one_letter_code
_entity_poly.pdbx_strand_id
1 'polypeptide(L)'
;MLRTHCQTSGVSLTEQDPHNNIVRTTIEALAATLGGTQSLHTNSFDEAIALPTEFSSRIARNTQLILQLESRITDVVDPLGGSYYVEALTSQLVEGAKALIGEAEAQGGMTKAVQTGLPKLEIEKAAAQRQARVDRGEDVIVGVNRYRLDVEDSLDVRDIDNAKVRLEQVALLQRIRASRDEARCQSMLSALREYAAKDEGNLLEAAIEAARARATLGEISAAMEDVFGRHLAITRVISGVYADGYGDDPEFAAITGRIAAFKAARGRAPSIFIAKMGQDGHDRGAKVIASAFADLGFAVHMGDLFETAPEVAAHVDELKVDAVGVSSLAAGHKTLVPELI
;
A
#
# COMPACT_ATOMS: atom_id res chain seq x y z
N MET A 1 15.02 -24.31 -8.23
CA MET A 1 15.60 -22.96 -8.15
C MET A 1 14.45 -21.96 -8.23
N LEU A 2 14.22 -21.18 -7.16
CA LEU A 2 13.23 -20.10 -7.14
C LEU A 2 13.94 -18.81 -7.59
N ARG A 3 13.44 -18.19 -8.66
CA ARG A 3 13.97 -16.90 -9.14
C ARG A 3 13.17 -15.78 -8.50
N THR A 4 13.83 -14.78 -7.93
CA THR A 4 13.18 -13.72 -7.15
C THR A 4 13.65 -12.31 -7.54
N HIS A 5 12.74 -11.36 -7.35
CA HIS A 5 13.02 -9.93 -7.31
C HIS A 5 12.89 -9.46 -5.87
N CYS A 6 13.78 -8.57 -5.44
CA CYS A 6 13.63 -7.89 -4.15
C CYS A 6 13.47 -6.39 -4.37
N GLN A 7 12.64 -5.77 -3.55
CA GLN A 7 12.58 -4.33 -3.39
C GLN A 7 12.85 -4.01 -1.92
N THR A 8 13.67 -2.98 -1.68
CA THR A 8 13.88 -2.44 -0.32
C THR A 8 12.55 -1.93 0.25
N SER A 9 12.39 -1.88 1.56
CA SER A 9 11.07 -1.64 2.16
C SER A 9 10.70 -0.15 2.08
N GLY A 10 9.69 0.22 1.29
CA GLY A 10 9.22 1.62 1.26
C GLY A 10 8.74 2.09 2.65
N VAL A 11 8.15 1.17 3.43
CA VAL A 11 7.60 1.48 4.75
C VAL A 11 8.63 1.51 5.89
N SER A 12 9.90 1.21 5.62
CA SER A 12 10.98 1.48 6.58
C SER A 12 11.52 2.90 6.44
N LEU A 13 11.21 3.59 5.35
CA LEU A 13 11.70 4.92 5.04
C LEU A 13 10.87 5.99 5.74
N THR A 14 11.53 7.07 6.15
CA THR A 14 10.95 8.12 6.99
C THR A 14 10.88 9.44 6.25
N GLU A 15 9.84 10.22 6.51
CA GLU A 15 9.75 11.62 6.05
C GLU A 15 10.76 12.49 6.80
N GLN A 16 10.87 12.29 8.12
CA GLN A 16 11.79 12.99 9.00
C GLN A 16 13.23 12.51 8.79
N ASP A 17 14.18 13.46 8.82
CA ASP A 17 15.61 13.23 8.56
C ASP A 17 15.86 12.21 7.42
N PRO A 18 15.40 12.53 6.19
CA PRO A 18 15.24 11.53 5.13
C PRO A 18 16.58 11.02 4.60
N HIS A 19 17.71 11.67 4.89
CA HIS A 19 19.03 11.15 4.51
C HIS A 19 19.39 9.85 5.25
N ASN A 20 18.80 9.59 6.42
CA ASN A 20 18.90 8.29 7.09
C ASN A 20 18.39 7.14 6.21
N ASN A 21 17.47 7.42 5.29
CA ASN A 21 16.94 6.42 4.36
C ASN A 21 18.03 5.90 3.40
N ILE A 22 19.09 6.67 3.11
CA ILE A 22 20.23 6.17 2.33
C ILE A 22 20.89 4.99 3.05
N VAL A 23 21.08 5.10 4.37
CA VAL A 23 21.68 4.04 5.20
C VAL A 23 20.73 2.85 5.30
N ARG A 24 19.44 3.09 5.55
CA ARG A 24 18.41 2.02 5.61
C ARG A 24 18.36 1.22 4.32
N THR A 25 18.20 1.89 3.18
CA THR A 25 18.18 1.25 1.86
C THR A 25 19.48 0.50 1.56
N THR A 26 20.63 1.01 2.01
CA THR A 26 21.93 0.31 1.82
C THR A 26 21.97 -1.01 2.57
N ILE A 27 21.51 -1.04 3.82
CA ILE A 27 21.45 -2.27 4.63
C ILE A 27 20.45 -3.26 4.03
N GLU A 28 19.29 -2.79 3.59
CA GLU A 28 18.26 -3.62 2.97
C GLU A 28 18.73 -4.20 1.62
N ALA A 29 19.43 -3.40 0.81
CA ALA A 29 20.06 -3.85 -0.44
C ALA A 29 21.13 -4.91 -0.18
N LEU A 30 21.96 -4.72 0.85
CA LEU A 30 22.94 -5.71 1.27
C LEU A 30 22.26 -7.02 1.68
N ALA A 31 21.18 -6.97 2.46
CA ALA A 31 20.41 -8.17 2.82
C ALA A 31 19.85 -8.90 1.60
N ALA A 32 19.28 -8.17 0.63
CA ALA A 32 18.74 -8.77 -0.59
C ALA A 32 19.83 -9.42 -1.47
N THR A 33 21.01 -8.80 -1.58
CA THR A 33 22.13 -9.33 -2.35
C THR A 33 22.77 -10.55 -1.69
N LEU A 34 22.99 -10.52 -0.37
CA LEU A 34 23.49 -11.67 0.39
C LEU A 34 22.49 -12.84 0.39
N GLY A 35 21.19 -12.56 0.34
CA GLY A 35 20.14 -13.56 0.17
C GLY A 35 20.04 -14.16 -1.25
N GLY A 36 20.86 -13.71 -2.20
CA GLY A 36 20.93 -14.29 -3.54
C GLY A 36 19.78 -13.89 -4.46
N THR A 37 19.28 -12.65 -4.38
CA THR A 37 18.25 -12.13 -5.32
C THR A 37 18.75 -12.07 -6.76
N GLN A 38 17.86 -12.22 -7.76
CA GLN A 38 18.22 -12.14 -9.18
C GLN A 38 18.05 -10.72 -9.76
N SER A 39 17.28 -9.86 -9.10
CA SER A 39 17.15 -8.45 -9.44
C SER A 39 16.74 -7.65 -8.21
N LEU A 40 17.15 -6.38 -8.14
CA LEU A 40 16.94 -5.55 -6.96
C LEU A 40 16.44 -4.16 -7.35
N HIS A 41 15.42 -3.69 -6.65
CA HIS A 41 15.01 -2.29 -6.61
C HIS A 41 15.44 -1.68 -5.27
N THR A 42 16.17 -0.57 -5.34
CA THR A 42 16.52 0.26 -4.19
C THR A 42 15.68 1.53 -4.22
N ASN A 43 14.95 1.79 -3.15
CA ASN A 43 14.10 2.97 -3.04
C ASN A 43 14.97 4.22 -2.89
N SER A 44 14.42 5.37 -3.30
CA SER A 44 15.08 6.65 -3.12
C SER A 44 14.85 7.18 -1.71
N PHE A 45 15.74 8.05 -1.22
CA PHE A 45 15.68 8.48 0.18
C PHE A 45 14.46 9.39 0.48
N ASP A 46 13.77 9.87 -0.56
CA ASP A 46 12.59 10.74 -0.56
C ASP A 46 11.26 9.97 -0.73
N GLU A 47 11.28 8.64 -0.73
CA GLU A 47 10.13 7.74 -0.98
C GLU A 47 8.91 8.02 -0.08
N ALA A 48 9.13 8.38 1.18
CA ALA A 48 8.05 8.65 2.13
C ALA A 48 7.31 9.97 1.86
N ILE A 49 7.81 10.79 0.94
CA ILE A 49 7.35 12.17 0.69
C ILE A 49 6.80 12.30 -0.72
N ALA A 50 7.57 11.88 -1.73
CA ALA A 50 7.24 12.08 -3.13
C ALA A 50 7.91 11.04 -4.03
N LEU A 51 7.61 11.11 -5.33
CA LEU A 51 8.34 10.32 -6.32
C LEU A 51 9.79 10.80 -6.43
N PRO A 52 10.72 9.90 -6.80
CA PRO A 52 12.14 10.23 -6.86
C PRO A 52 12.46 11.40 -7.81
N THR A 53 13.38 12.25 -7.35
CA THR A 53 14.11 13.22 -8.16
C THR A 53 15.25 12.54 -8.94
N GLU A 54 15.89 13.25 -9.88
CA GLU A 54 17.11 12.73 -10.52
C GLU A 54 18.25 12.53 -9.51
N PHE A 55 18.32 13.40 -8.49
CA PHE A 55 19.32 13.31 -7.44
C PHE A 55 19.13 12.08 -6.55
N SER A 56 17.91 11.88 -6.04
CA SER A 56 17.62 10.77 -5.13
C SER A 56 17.66 9.42 -5.86
N SER A 57 17.15 9.35 -7.09
CA SER A 57 17.24 8.13 -7.92
C SER A 57 18.69 7.77 -8.30
N ARG A 58 19.56 8.77 -8.52
CA ARG A 58 21.00 8.53 -8.72
C ARG A 58 21.62 7.86 -7.50
N ILE A 59 21.30 8.32 -6.29
CA ILE A 59 21.82 7.73 -5.05
C ILE A 59 21.31 6.29 -4.92
N ALA A 60 20.01 6.05 -5.10
CA ALA A 60 19.41 4.73 -5.02
C ALA A 60 20.07 3.72 -5.97
N ARG A 61 20.28 4.10 -7.24
CA ARG A 61 21.01 3.28 -8.22
C ARG A 61 22.46 3.06 -7.80
N ASN A 62 23.15 4.11 -7.37
CA ASN A 62 24.55 4.03 -7.00
C ASN A 62 24.79 3.14 -5.77
N THR A 63 23.82 3.01 -4.84
CA THR A 63 23.87 2.01 -3.76
C THR A 63 24.11 0.62 -4.33
N GLN A 64 23.39 0.20 -5.37
CA GLN A 64 23.59 -1.10 -6.00
C GLN A 64 24.94 -1.19 -6.73
N LEU A 65 25.36 -0.12 -7.42
CA LEU A 65 26.64 -0.08 -8.13
C LEU A 65 27.84 -0.21 -7.18
N ILE A 66 27.79 0.46 -6.03
CA ILE A 66 28.84 0.39 -4.99
C ILE A 66 28.88 -1.03 -4.41
N LEU A 67 27.73 -1.62 -4.09
CA LEU A 67 27.67 -3.02 -3.65
C LEU A 67 28.28 -3.96 -4.69
N GLN A 68 28.00 -3.76 -5.98
CA GLN A 68 28.52 -4.60 -7.04
C GLN A 68 30.03 -4.42 -7.31
N LEU A 69 30.51 -3.17 -7.33
CA LEU A 69 31.83 -2.84 -7.88
C LEU A 69 32.90 -2.60 -6.80
N GLU A 70 32.50 -2.26 -5.58
CA GLU A 70 33.44 -1.85 -4.52
C GLU A 70 33.41 -2.78 -3.29
N SER A 71 32.24 -3.35 -2.95
CA SER A 71 32.08 -4.11 -1.70
C SER A 71 32.65 -5.54 -1.74
N ARG A 72 32.89 -6.10 -2.93
CA ARG A 72 33.36 -7.48 -3.18
C ARG A 72 32.42 -8.59 -2.69
N ILE A 73 31.19 -8.27 -2.30
CA ILE A 73 30.20 -9.28 -1.86
C ILE A 73 29.81 -10.27 -2.96
N THR A 74 30.12 -9.95 -4.22
CA THR A 74 29.85 -10.81 -5.38
C THR A 74 30.95 -11.85 -5.64
N ASP A 75 32.07 -11.78 -4.93
CA ASP A 75 33.24 -12.65 -5.18
C ASP A 75 33.00 -14.10 -4.74
N VAL A 76 32.05 -14.35 -3.83
CA VAL A 76 31.75 -15.66 -3.24
C VAL A 76 30.26 -15.93 -3.32
N VAL A 77 29.90 -17.15 -3.73
CA VAL A 77 28.51 -17.62 -3.72
C VAL A 77 28.09 -17.95 -2.29
N ASP A 78 26.95 -17.40 -1.87
CA ASP A 78 26.36 -17.59 -0.54
C ASP A 78 27.38 -17.42 0.61
N PRO A 79 27.93 -16.21 0.80
CA PRO A 79 29.00 -15.98 1.77
C PRO A 79 28.56 -16.16 3.23
N LEU A 80 27.25 -16.30 3.49
CA LEU A 80 26.70 -16.54 4.83
C LEU A 80 26.52 -18.03 5.13
N GLY A 81 26.66 -18.91 4.14
CA GLY A 81 26.51 -20.35 4.28
C GLY A 81 27.43 -20.93 5.36
N GLY A 82 26.87 -21.72 6.26
CA GLY A 82 27.57 -22.30 7.41
C GLY A 82 27.65 -21.41 8.66
N SER A 83 27.15 -20.17 8.61
CA SER A 83 26.98 -19.34 9.81
C SER A 83 25.94 -19.98 10.74
N TYR A 84 26.35 -20.40 11.95
CA TYR A 84 25.45 -21.06 12.91
C TYR A 84 24.16 -20.27 13.17
N TYR A 85 24.27 -18.94 13.25
CA TYR A 85 23.12 -18.07 13.49
C TYR A 85 22.17 -17.99 12.28
N VAL A 86 22.71 -17.75 11.08
CA VAL A 86 21.90 -17.60 9.87
C VAL A 86 21.25 -18.93 9.48
N GLU A 87 21.96 -20.05 9.62
CA GLU A 87 21.42 -21.39 9.33
C GLU A 87 20.27 -21.76 10.29
N ALA A 88 20.43 -21.44 11.58
CA ALA A 88 19.38 -21.67 12.58
C ALA A 88 18.13 -20.82 12.30
N LEU A 89 18.30 -19.52 11.99
CA LEU A 89 17.18 -18.65 11.62
C LEU A 89 16.50 -19.08 10.32
N THR A 90 17.29 -19.48 9.33
CA THR A 90 16.77 -20.01 8.05
C THR A 90 15.90 -21.23 8.30
N SER A 91 16.35 -22.15 9.17
CA SER A 91 15.58 -23.34 9.54
C SER A 91 14.26 -22.99 10.22
N GLN A 92 14.28 -22.08 11.20
CA GLN A 92 13.07 -21.62 11.90
C GLN A 92 12.06 -20.94 10.95
N LEU A 93 12.54 -20.12 10.02
CA LEU A 93 11.69 -19.46 9.02
C LEU A 93 11.04 -20.48 8.08
N VAL A 94 11.79 -21.50 7.65
CA VAL A 94 11.26 -22.59 6.82
C VAL A 94 10.19 -23.39 7.56
N GLU A 95 10.40 -23.70 8.84
CA GLU A 95 9.42 -24.41 9.66
C GLU A 95 8.12 -23.61 9.83
N GLY A 96 8.22 -22.34 10.20
CA GLY A 96 7.07 -21.44 10.34
C GLY A 96 6.29 -21.27 9.01
N ALA A 97 7.01 -21.05 7.90
CA ALA A 97 6.39 -20.93 6.59
C ALA A 97 5.68 -22.22 6.15
N LYS A 98 6.27 -23.40 6.40
CA LYS A 98 5.64 -24.69 6.09
C LYS A 98 4.36 -24.92 6.89
N ALA A 99 4.33 -24.50 8.16
CA ALA A 99 3.12 -24.60 8.97
C ALA A 99 1.97 -23.77 8.35
N LEU A 100 2.23 -22.49 8.03
CA LEU A 100 1.24 -21.60 7.42
C LEU A 100 0.79 -22.09 6.02
N ILE A 101 1.70 -22.63 5.22
CA ILE A 101 1.35 -23.26 3.93
C ILE A 101 0.43 -24.46 4.17
N GLY A 102 0.73 -25.33 5.14
CA GLY A 102 -0.10 -26.47 5.49
C GLY A 102 -1.52 -26.06 5.92
N GLU A 103 -1.64 -24.99 6.70
CA GLU A 103 -2.95 -24.42 7.09
C GLU A 103 -3.75 -23.93 5.87
N ALA A 104 -3.10 -23.23 4.93
CA ALA A 104 -3.74 -22.76 3.71
C ALA A 104 -4.18 -23.92 2.80
N GLU A 105 -3.35 -24.95 2.65
CA GLU A 105 -3.68 -26.16 1.88
C GLU A 105 -4.86 -26.92 2.51
N ALA A 106 -4.90 -27.05 3.84
CA ALA A 106 -6.02 -27.67 4.56
C ALA A 106 -7.36 -26.92 4.37
N GLN A 107 -7.31 -25.61 4.11
CA GLN A 107 -8.47 -24.77 3.77
C GLN A 107 -8.86 -24.83 2.27
N GLY A 108 -8.16 -25.66 1.48
CA GLY A 108 -8.39 -25.82 0.05
C GLY A 108 -7.64 -24.83 -0.82
N GLY A 109 -6.49 -24.35 -0.35
CA GLY A 109 -5.53 -23.52 -1.08
C GLY A 109 -5.70 -22.02 -0.85
N MET A 110 -4.67 -21.26 -1.26
CA MET A 110 -4.58 -19.83 -0.97
C MET A 110 -5.73 -19.00 -1.58
N THR A 111 -6.28 -19.40 -2.73
CA THR A 111 -7.44 -18.71 -3.34
C THR A 111 -8.65 -18.70 -2.40
N LYS A 112 -8.96 -19.85 -1.79
CA LYS A 112 -10.06 -19.94 -0.82
C LYS A 112 -9.74 -19.16 0.45
N ALA A 113 -8.50 -19.26 0.95
CA ALA A 113 -8.06 -18.51 2.12
C ALA A 113 -8.18 -16.99 1.92
N VAL A 114 -7.82 -16.46 0.75
CA VAL A 114 -7.98 -15.04 0.42
C VAL A 114 -9.47 -14.64 0.41
N GLN A 115 -10.34 -15.49 -0.13
CA GLN A 115 -11.79 -15.25 -0.16
C GLN A 115 -12.43 -15.20 1.24
N THR A 116 -11.87 -15.90 2.24
CA THR A 116 -12.35 -15.78 3.64
C THR A 116 -11.91 -14.47 4.31
N GLY A 117 -10.89 -13.81 3.73
CA GLY A 117 -10.27 -12.60 4.26
C GLY A 117 -9.22 -12.84 5.36
N LEU A 118 -8.95 -14.11 5.72
CA LEU A 118 -8.05 -14.45 6.83
C LEU A 118 -6.61 -13.95 6.62
N PRO A 119 -5.96 -14.13 5.45
CA PRO A 119 -4.59 -13.64 5.27
C PRO A 119 -4.47 -12.11 5.43
N LYS A 120 -5.45 -11.36 4.92
CA LYS A 120 -5.47 -9.90 5.05
C LYS A 120 -5.64 -9.49 6.52
N LEU A 121 -6.49 -10.18 7.26
CA LEU A 121 -6.70 -9.97 8.69
C LEU A 121 -5.40 -10.17 9.50
N GLU A 122 -4.66 -11.25 9.26
CA GLU A 122 -3.40 -11.52 9.98
C GLU A 122 -2.32 -10.47 9.66
N ILE A 123 -2.25 -9.99 8.41
CA ILE A 123 -1.35 -8.89 8.02
C ILE A 123 -1.73 -7.59 8.75
N GLU A 124 -3.02 -7.28 8.84
CA GLU A 124 -3.52 -6.09 9.55
C GLU A 124 -3.22 -6.15 11.05
N LYS A 125 -3.38 -7.34 11.67
CA LYS A 125 -2.99 -7.56 13.08
C LYS A 125 -1.51 -7.28 13.29
N ALA A 126 -0.64 -7.84 12.45
CA ALA A 126 0.80 -7.60 12.54
C ALA A 126 1.16 -6.11 12.36
N ALA A 127 0.44 -5.40 11.49
CA ALA A 127 0.62 -3.96 11.29
C ALA A 127 0.20 -3.14 12.52
N ALA A 128 -0.93 -3.46 13.15
CA ALA A 128 -1.40 -2.80 14.36
C ALA A 128 -0.46 -3.04 15.55
N GLN A 129 -0.01 -4.29 15.74
CA GLN A 129 0.99 -4.63 16.78
C GLN A 129 2.29 -3.86 16.58
N ARG A 130 2.81 -3.80 15.33
CA ARG A 130 4.01 -3.03 15.03
C ARG A 130 3.80 -1.55 15.30
N GLN A 131 2.65 -0.98 14.93
CA GLN A 131 2.37 0.43 15.22
C GLN A 131 2.39 0.71 16.73
N ALA A 132 1.74 -0.14 17.53
CA ALA A 132 1.75 0.01 18.99
C ALA A 132 3.17 -0.06 19.58
N ARG A 133 4.07 -0.89 19.04
CA ARG A 133 5.49 -0.92 19.47
C ARG A 133 6.26 0.33 19.07
N VAL A 134 6.01 0.88 17.88
CA VAL A 134 6.63 2.12 17.41
C VAL A 134 6.18 3.31 18.24
N ASP A 135 4.88 3.42 18.50
CA ASP A 135 4.29 4.52 19.26
C ASP A 135 4.75 4.51 20.72
N ARG A 136 4.91 3.31 21.32
CA ARG A 136 5.51 3.13 22.66
C ARG A 136 7.03 3.28 22.69
N GLY A 137 7.68 3.40 21.53
CA GLY A 137 9.13 3.55 21.42
C GLY A 137 9.93 2.29 21.73
N GLU A 138 9.30 1.10 21.71
CA GLU A 138 9.98 -0.20 21.78
C GLU A 138 10.71 -0.49 20.46
N ASP A 139 10.00 -0.28 19.35
CA ASP A 139 10.59 -0.31 18.00
C ASP A 139 11.12 1.11 17.71
N VAL A 140 12.44 1.30 17.86
CA VAL A 140 13.08 2.60 17.64
C VAL A 140 13.16 2.94 16.15
N ILE A 141 12.69 4.13 15.80
CA ILE A 141 12.86 4.74 14.48
C ILE A 141 13.60 6.07 14.66
N VAL A 142 14.89 6.06 14.32
CA VAL A 142 15.78 7.23 14.39
C VAL A 142 15.25 8.37 13.52
N GLY A 143 15.16 9.57 14.09
CA GLY A 143 14.54 10.75 13.47
C GLY A 143 13.03 10.86 13.70
N VAL A 144 12.35 9.77 14.10
CA VAL A 144 10.88 9.73 14.19
C VAL A 144 10.36 9.59 15.61
N ASN A 145 10.81 8.62 16.42
CA ASN A 145 10.39 8.50 17.83
C ASN A 145 11.55 8.67 18.83
N ARG A 146 12.79 8.65 18.33
CA ARG A 146 14.02 8.95 19.07
C ARG A 146 14.96 9.75 18.17
N TYR A 147 15.78 10.59 18.79
CA TYR A 147 16.75 11.45 18.09
C TYR A 147 16.10 12.34 17.02
N ARG A 148 14.96 12.97 17.36
CA ARG A 148 14.28 13.92 16.48
C ARG A 148 15.12 15.18 16.31
N LEU A 149 15.09 15.76 15.12
CA LEU A 149 15.58 17.11 14.90
C LEU A 149 14.58 18.12 15.47
N ASP A 150 15.07 19.25 15.95
CA ASP A 150 14.20 20.36 16.38
C ASP A 150 13.52 21.04 15.18
N VAL A 151 14.22 21.06 14.03
CA VAL A 151 13.76 21.64 12.77
C VAL A 151 14.23 20.73 11.63
N GLU A 152 13.30 20.34 10.75
CA GLU A 152 13.58 19.58 9.54
C GLU A 152 14.05 20.51 8.41
N ASP A 153 15.01 20.05 7.61
CA ASP A 153 15.45 20.75 6.41
C ASP A 153 14.40 20.63 5.30
N SER A 154 14.25 21.69 4.49
CA SER A 154 13.40 21.63 3.30
C SER A 154 14.00 20.71 2.25
N LEU A 155 13.22 19.76 1.74
CA LEU A 155 13.61 18.89 0.64
C LEU A 155 13.01 19.37 -0.69
N ASP A 156 13.82 19.35 -1.75
CA ASP A 156 13.29 19.48 -3.12
C ASP A 156 12.59 18.18 -3.51
N VAL A 157 11.30 18.28 -3.83
CA VAL A 157 10.43 17.14 -4.13
C VAL A 157 9.85 17.27 -5.52
N ARG A 158 9.65 16.13 -6.17
CA ARG A 158 9.05 16.09 -7.49
C ARG A 158 7.54 16.36 -7.40
N ASP A 159 7.11 17.54 -7.79
CA ASP A 159 5.69 17.87 -7.98
C ASP A 159 5.22 17.47 -9.39
N ILE A 160 4.02 16.88 -9.48
CA ILE A 160 3.40 16.50 -10.75
C ILE A 160 2.19 17.40 -10.98
N ASP A 161 2.25 18.21 -12.04
CA ASP A 161 1.10 18.96 -12.54
C ASP A 161 0.08 18.00 -13.17
N ASN A 162 -0.84 17.51 -12.34
CA ASN A 162 -1.90 16.59 -12.73
C ASN A 162 -2.87 17.21 -13.76
N ALA A 163 -3.09 18.52 -13.71
CA ALA A 163 -4.00 19.23 -14.61
C ALA A 163 -3.42 19.23 -16.03
N LYS A 164 -2.13 19.57 -16.17
CA LYS A 164 -1.42 19.50 -17.45
C LYS A 164 -1.41 18.08 -18.01
N VAL A 165 -1.01 17.09 -17.21
CA VAL A 165 -0.98 15.68 -17.64
C VAL A 165 -2.36 15.22 -18.11
N ARG A 166 -3.42 15.53 -17.35
CA ARG A 166 -4.80 15.19 -17.71
C ARG A 166 -5.20 15.81 -19.06
N LEU A 167 -4.92 17.09 -19.27
CA LEU A 167 -5.24 17.78 -20.52
C LEU A 167 -4.52 17.13 -21.73
N GLU A 168 -3.23 16.82 -21.58
CA GLU A 168 -2.45 16.15 -22.62
C GLU A 168 -2.98 14.75 -22.95
N GLN A 169 -3.33 13.95 -21.93
CA GLN A 169 -3.89 12.61 -22.12
C GLN A 169 -5.28 12.65 -22.77
N VAL A 170 -6.15 13.59 -22.37
CA VAL A 170 -7.47 13.77 -23.01
C VAL A 170 -7.31 14.12 -24.48
N ALA A 171 -6.41 15.05 -24.82
CA ALA A 171 -6.14 15.42 -26.20
C ALA A 171 -5.56 14.24 -27.03
N LEU A 172 -4.72 13.40 -26.42
CA LEU A 172 -4.22 12.18 -27.06
C LEU A 172 -5.36 11.18 -27.32
N LEU A 173 -6.23 10.93 -26.35
CA LEU A 173 -7.38 10.05 -26.49
C LEU A 173 -8.35 10.52 -27.58
N GLN A 174 -8.61 11.83 -27.65
CA GLN A 174 -9.44 12.42 -28.71
C GLN A 174 -8.82 12.19 -30.10
N ARG A 175 -7.50 12.39 -30.25
CA ARG A 175 -6.80 12.13 -31.51
C ARG A 175 -6.86 10.66 -31.91
N ILE A 176 -6.59 9.75 -30.98
CA ILE A 176 -6.64 8.30 -31.24
C ILE A 176 -8.02 7.90 -31.72
N ARG A 177 -9.08 8.31 -31.00
CA ARG A 177 -10.47 8.01 -31.35
C ARG A 177 -10.88 8.61 -32.70
N ALA A 178 -10.41 9.81 -33.03
CA ALA A 178 -10.71 10.45 -34.31
C ALA A 178 -9.99 9.79 -35.51
N SER A 179 -8.81 9.21 -35.28
CA SER A 179 -7.96 8.65 -36.35
C SER A 179 -8.07 7.13 -36.55
N ARG A 180 -8.67 6.41 -35.60
CA ARG A 180 -8.75 4.95 -35.67
C ARG A 180 -9.84 4.48 -36.61
N ASP A 181 -9.70 3.25 -37.09
CA ASP A 181 -10.80 2.52 -37.71
C ASP A 181 -11.80 2.10 -36.61
N GLU A 182 -12.86 2.89 -36.44
CA GLU A 182 -13.85 2.69 -35.38
C GLU A 182 -14.58 1.35 -35.53
N ALA A 183 -14.94 0.96 -36.76
CA ALA A 183 -15.66 -0.28 -37.01
C ALA A 183 -14.80 -1.49 -36.63
N ARG A 184 -13.51 -1.47 -37.01
CA ARG A 184 -12.56 -2.51 -36.61
C ARG A 184 -12.35 -2.52 -35.10
N CYS A 185 -12.20 -1.36 -34.45
CA CYS A 185 -12.03 -1.27 -33.00
C CYS A 185 -13.21 -1.92 -32.26
N GLN A 186 -14.44 -1.54 -32.60
CA GLN A 186 -15.64 -2.11 -31.99
C GLN A 186 -15.80 -3.60 -32.26
N SER A 187 -15.42 -4.07 -33.45
CA SER A 187 -15.41 -5.50 -33.77
C SER A 187 -14.44 -6.28 -32.86
N MET A 188 -13.22 -5.77 -32.64
CA MET A 188 -12.25 -6.44 -31.77
C MET A 188 -12.65 -6.40 -30.29
N LEU A 189 -13.27 -5.31 -29.82
CA LEU A 189 -13.81 -5.22 -28.46
C LEU A 189 -14.99 -6.19 -28.26
N SER A 190 -15.86 -6.33 -29.25
CA SER A 190 -16.97 -7.28 -29.20
C SER A 190 -16.46 -8.72 -29.18
N ALA A 191 -15.46 -9.03 -30.02
CA ALA A 191 -14.80 -10.34 -29.99
C ALA A 191 -14.15 -10.61 -28.63
N LEU A 192 -13.47 -9.64 -28.03
CA LEU A 192 -12.89 -9.77 -26.68
C LEU A 192 -13.97 -10.08 -25.62
N ARG A 193 -15.11 -9.38 -25.67
CA ARG A 193 -16.25 -9.66 -24.78
C ARG A 193 -16.79 -11.09 -24.98
N GLU A 194 -16.93 -11.53 -26.23
CA GLU A 194 -17.36 -12.91 -26.53
C GLU A 194 -16.35 -13.95 -26.03
N TYR A 195 -15.04 -13.67 -26.14
CA TYR A 195 -14.00 -14.53 -25.57
C TYR A 195 -14.05 -14.56 -24.05
N ALA A 196 -14.30 -13.42 -23.39
CA ALA A 196 -14.45 -13.34 -21.94
C ALA A 196 -15.61 -14.20 -21.41
N ALA A 197 -16.67 -14.39 -22.22
CA ALA A 197 -17.81 -15.23 -21.88
C ALA A 197 -17.61 -16.72 -22.13
N LYS A 198 -16.46 -17.14 -22.68
CA LYS A 198 -16.15 -18.55 -22.98
C LYS A 198 -15.14 -19.10 -21.98
N ASP A 199 -15.22 -20.40 -21.71
CA ASP A 199 -14.23 -21.14 -20.93
C ASP A 199 -12.98 -21.54 -21.76
N GLU A 200 -12.92 -21.13 -23.04
CA GLU A 200 -11.85 -21.45 -23.97
C GLU A 200 -11.35 -20.22 -24.74
N GLY A 201 -10.11 -20.29 -25.23
CA GLY A 201 -9.45 -19.20 -25.96
C GLY A 201 -8.42 -18.45 -25.10
N ASN A 202 -7.85 -17.39 -25.67
CA ASN A 202 -6.79 -16.61 -25.03
C ASN A 202 -7.16 -15.12 -24.98
N LEU A 203 -7.47 -14.63 -23.78
CA LEU A 203 -7.84 -13.22 -23.57
C LEU A 203 -6.73 -12.25 -23.92
N LEU A 204 -5.47 -12.62 -23.69
CA LEU A 204 -4.32 -11.78 -24.04
C LEU A 204 -4.20 -11.62 -25.56
N GLU A 205 -4.40 -12.69 -26.31
CA GLU A 205 -4.41 -12.65 -27.78
C GLU A 205 -5.51 -11.73 -28.31
N ALA A 206 -6.74 -11.87 -27.80
CA ALA A 206 -7.85 -10.99 -28.15
C ALA A 206 -7.59 -9.51 -27.77
N ALA A 207 -7.00 -9.28 -26.59
CA ALA A 207 -6.63 -7.94 -26.14
C ALA A 207 -5.53 -7.30 -27.01
N ILE A 208 -4.57 -8.10 -27.50
CA ILE A 208 -3.55 -7.63 -28.47
C ILE A 208 -4.22 -7.15 -29.76
N GLU A 209 -5.21 -7.88 -30.28
CA GLU A 209 -5.94 -7.44 -31.48
C GLU A 209 -6.75 -6.16 -31.23
N ALA A 210 -7.40 -6.04 -30.08
CA ALA A 210 -8.10 -4.81 -29.69
C ALA A 210 -7.14 -3.61 -29.57
N ALA A 211 -5.99 -3.79 -28.92
CA ALA A 211 -4.95 -2.76 -28.81
C ALA A 211 -4.35 -2.40 -30.18
N ARG A 212 -4.17 -3.38 -31.08
CA ARG A 212 -3.74 -3.14 -32.47
C ARG A 212 -4.77 -2.31 -33.24
N ALA A 213 -6.06 -2.53 -32.98
CA ALA A 213 -7.16 -1.72 -33.49
C ALA A 213 -7.37 -0.38 -32.74
N ARG A 214 -6.43 0.00 -31.86
CA ARG A 214 -6.45 1.27 -31.09
C ARG A 214 -7.63 1.41 -30.13
N ALA A 215 -8.09 0.28 -29.59
CA ALA A 215 -8.84 0.33 -28.35
C ALA A 215 -7.93 0.82 -27.21
N THR A 216 -8.51 1.61 -26.32
CA THR A 216 -7.87 2.13 -25.12
C THR A 216 -7.87 1.08 -24.02
N LEU A 217 -7.02 1.25 -23.00
CA LEU A 217 -7.02 0.38 -21.82
C LEU A 217 -8.42 0.32 -21.17
N GLY A 218 -9.09 1.46 -21.03
CA GLY A 218 -10.43 1.52 -20.46
C GLY A 218 -11.49 0.77 -21.28
N GLU A 219 -11.45 0.84 -22.61
CA GLU A 219 -12.37 0.08 -23.48
C GLU A 219 -12.13 -1.43 -23.40
N ILE A 220 -10.86 -1.87 -23.35
CA ILE A 220 -10.49 -3.28 -23.18
C ILE A 220 -10.95 -3.79 -21.82
N SER A 221 -10.70 -3.05 -20.74
CA SER A 221 -11.17 -3.39 -19.40
C SER A 221 -12.70 -3.44 -19.32
N ALA A 222 -13.40 -2.46 -19.90
CA ALA A 222 -14.87 -2.42 -19.91
C ALA A 222 -15.49 -3.61 -20.67
N ALA A 223 -14.90 -4.02 -21.80
CA ALA A 223 -15.36 -5.19 -22.55
C ALA A 223 -15.28 -6.49 -21.74
N MET A 224 -14.27 -6.63 -20.87
CA MET A 224 -14.17 -7.76 -19.95
C MET A 224 -15.06 -7.61 -18.72
N GLU A 225 -15.24 -6.38 -18.23
CA GLU A 225 -16.11 -6.04 -17.10
C GLU A 225 -17.57 -6.44 -17.37
N ASP A 226 -18.05 -6.31 -18.60
CA ASP A 226 -19.41 -6.72 -19.00
C ASP A 226 -19.72 -8.20 -18.68
N VAL A 227 -18.68 -9.05 -18.58
CA VAL A 227 -18.82 -10.48 -18.27
C VAL A 227 -18.44 -10.78 -16.83
N PHE A 228 -17.33 -10.22 -16.35
CA PHE A 228 -16.78 -10.57 -15.03
C PHE A 228 -17.30 -9.72 -13.87
N GLY A 229 -17.87 -8.54 -14.18
CA GLY A 229 -18.20 -7.52 -13.19
C GLY A 229 -16.97 -6.90 -12.52
N ARG A 230 -17.21 -6.15 -11.44
CA ARG A 230 -16.16 -5.58 -10.58
C ARG A 230 -16.14 -6.27 -9.23
N HIS A 231 -14.94 -6.55 -8.73
CA HIS A 231 -14.78 -7.05 -7.37
C HIS A 231 -15.11 -5.95 -6.35
N LEU A 232 -15.94 -6.28 -5.37
CA LEU A 232 -16.21 -5.45 -4.20
C LEU A 232 -15.60 -6.14 -2.97
N ALA A 233 -14.68 -5.44 -2.31
CA ALA A 233 -14.06 -5.93 -1.10
C ALA A 233 -14.98 -5.68 0.11
N ILE A 234 -15.05 -6.64 1.03
CA ILE A 234 -15.74 -6.42 2.31
C ILE A 234 -14.73 -5.79 3.27
N THR A 235 -14.99 -4.54 3.66
CA THR A 235 -14.17 -3.83 4.63
C THR A 235 -14.43 -4.36 6.04
N ARG A 236 -13.39 -4.88 6.70
CA ARG A 236 -13.40 -5.28 8.11
C ARG A 236 -12.40 -4.42 8.87
N VAL A 237 -12.77 -4.03 10.08
CA VAL A 237 -11.90 -3.29 11.01
C VAL A 237 -11.59 -4.21 12.18
N ILE A 238 -10.30 -4.38 12.49
CA ILE A 238 -9.86 -5.12 13.67
C ILE A 238 -9.99 -4.25 14.92
N SER A 239 -10.19 -4.89 16.08
CA SER A 239 -10.24 -4.22 17.38
C SER A 239 -9.58 -5.09 18.45
N GLY A 240 -9.10 -4.46 19.51
CA GLY A 240 -8.37 -5.01 20.64
C GLY A 240 -6.86 -5.06 20.42
N VAL A 241 -6.40 -5.19 19.18
CA VAL A 241 -5.00 -5.50 18.87
C VAL A 241 -4.05 -4.34 19.18
N TYR A 242 -4.48 -3.09 18.97
CA TYR A 242 -3.64 -1.93 19.26
C TYR A 242 -3.60 -1.68 20.77
N ALA A 243 -4.76 -1.71 21.45
CA ALA A 243 -4.86 -1.54 22.89
C ALA A 243 -4.13 -2.64 23.70
N ASP A 244 -4.14 -3.89 23.23
CA ASP A 244 -3.44 -5.00 23.89
C ASP A 244 -1.95 -4.72 24.07
N GLY A 245 -1.36 -3.92 23.18
CA GLY A 245 0.02 -3.48 23.30
C GLY A 245 0.27 -2.51 24.46
N TYR A 246 -0.73 -1.76 24.92
CA TYR A 246 -0.54 -0.71 25.93
C TYR A 246 -0.69 -1.20 27.37
N GLY A 247 -1.43 -2.29 27.63
CA GLY A 247 -1.61 -2.81 28.99
C GLY A 247 -2.05 -1.72 29.98
N ASP A 248 -1.29 -1.54 31.07
CA ASP A 248 -1.56 -0.55 32.13
C ASP A 248 -0.91 0.83 31.88
N ASP A 249 -0.66 1.20 30.61
CA ASP A 249 -0.04 2.48 30.27
C ASP A 249 -0.87 3.69 30.77
N PRO A 250 -0.29 4.60 31.57
CA PRO A 250 -1.03 5.70 32.18
C PRO A 250 -1.47 6.79 31.19
N GLU A 251 -0.74 6.99 30.10
CA GLU A 251 -1.10 7.95 29.06
C GLU A 251 -2.29 7.43 28.25
N PHE A 252 -2.27 6.14 27.88
CA PHE A 252 -3.38 5.47 27.23
C PHE A 252 -4.64 5.47 28.12
N ALA A 253 -4.49 5.18 29.42
CA ALA A 253 -5.58 5.27 30.40
C ALA A 253 -6.15 6.69 30.52
N ALA A 254 -5.31 7.72 30.47
CA ALA A 254 -5.76 9.12 30.50
C ALA A 254 -6.55 9.50 29.25
N ILE A 255 -6.12 9.06 28.06
CA ILE A 255 -6.82 9.34 26.79
C ILE A 255 -8.18 8.64 26.75
N THR A 256 -8.22 7.34 27.06
CA THR A 256 -9.47 6.58 27.13
C THR A 256 -10.45 7.16 28.16
N GLY A 257 -9.94 7.60 29.32
CA GLY A 257 -10.73 8.31 30.33
C GLY A 257 -11.36 9.61 29.82
N ARG A 258 -10.64 10.40 29.00
CA ARG A 258 -11.18 11.61 28.36
C ARG A 258 -12.29 11.31 27.37
N ILE A 259 -12.15 10.24 26.58
CA ILE A 259 -13.16 9.81 25.60
C ILE A 259 -14.41 9.29 26.33
N ALA A 260 -14.22 8.54 27.43
CA ALA A 260 -15.31 8.10 28.29
C ALA A 260 -16.07 9.29 28.91
N ALA A 261 -15.35 10.33 29.36
CA ALA A 261 -15.96 11.55 29.87
C ALA A 261 -16.76 12.31 28.79
N PHE A 262 -16.25 12.39 27.55
CA PHE A 262 -17.00 12.93 26.42
C PHE A 262 -18.30 12.15 26.20
N LYS A 263 -18.21 10.81 26.18
CA LYS A 263 -19.36 9.93 26.00
C LYS A 263 -20.41 10.12 27.09
N ALA A 264 -19.99 10.24 28.35
CA ALA A 264 -20.88 10.52 29.47
C ALA A 264 -21.57 11.90 29.35
N ALA A 265 -20.84 12.92 28.90
CA ALA A 265 -21.38 14.28 28.75
C ALA A 265 -22.31 14.46 27.54
N ARG A 266 -22.06 13.74 26.44
CA ARG A 266 -22.81 13.88 25.17
C ARG A 266 -23.85 12.78 24.93
N GLY A 267 -23.85 11.72 25.74
CA GLY A 267 -24.72 10.56 25.57
C GLY A 267 -24.34 9.65 24.39
N ARG A 268 -23.25 9.94 23.68
CA ARG A 268 -22.70 9.14 22.57
C ARG A 268 -21.18 9.27 22.50
N ALA A 269 -20.51 8.27 21.93
CA ALA A 269 -19.07 8.34 21.65
C ALA A 269 -18.77 9.45 20.62
N PRO A 270 -17.55 10.01 20.60
CA PRO A 270 -17.11 10.80 19.46
C PRO A 270 -17.05 9.90 18.22
N SER A 271 -17.54 10.39 17.09
CA SER A 271 -17.64 9.61 15.85
C SER A 271 -16.76 10.16 14.74
N ILE A 272 -16.10 9.27 14.00
CA ILE A 272 -15.23 9.64 12.89
C ILE A 272 -15.52 8.74 11.68
N PHE A 273 -15.57 9.33 10.49
CA PHE A 273 -15.59 8.60 9.22
C PHE A 273 -14.19 8.62 8.59
N ILE A 274 -13.57 7.45 8.43
CA ILE A 274 -12.25 7.32 7.79
C ILE A 274 -12.46 7.05 6.31
N ALA A 275 -12.07 8.00 5.46
CA ALA A 275 -12.37 8.00 4.03
C ALA A 275 -11.15 7.67 3.17
N LYS A 276 -11.39 6.93 2.10
CA LYS A 276 -10.45 6.67 0.99
C LYS A 276 -11.08 7.17 -0.30
N MET A 277 -10.60 8.32 -0.79
CA MET A 277 -11.14 8.94 -2.00
C MET A 277 -10.27 8.69 -3.23
N GLY A 278 -10.93 8.54 -4.39
CA GLY A 278 -10.28 8.28 -5.66
C GLY A 278 -9.62 6.90 -5.71
N GLN A 279 -8.71 6.67 -6.66
CA GLN A 279 -8.15 5.33 -6.91
C GLN A 279 -7.05 4.90 -5.91
N ASP A 280 -6.96 5.55 -4.75
CA ASP A 280 -5.94 5.26 -3.74
C ASP A 280 -6.26 3.99 -2.94
N GLY A 281 -5.56 2.90 -3.26
CA GLY A 281 -5.71 1.61 -2.58
C GLY A 281 -4.91 1.45 -1.28
N HIS A 282 -4.14 2.45 -0.84
CA HIS A 282 -3.34 2.32 0.40
C HIS A 282 -4.24 2.36 1.64
N ASP A 283 -4.45 1.21 2.29
CA ASP A 283 -5.38 1.10 3.43
C ASP A 283 -4.70 0.82 4.78
N ARG A 284 -3.39 0.51 4.82
CA ARG A 284 -2.68 0.20 6.08
C ARG A 284 -2.86 1.30 7.13
N GLY A 285 -2.54 2.55 6.78
CA GLY A 285 -2.64 3.67 7.72
C GLY A 285 -4.07 3.92 8.17
N ALA A 286 -5.01 3.93 7.22
CA ALA A 286 -6.45 4.07 7.50
C ALA A 286 -6.96 3.01 8.48
N LYS A 287 -6.57 1.74 8.31
CA LYS A 287 -7.01 0.63 9.16
C LYS A 287 -6.38 0.61 10.53
N VAL A 288 -5.09 0.95 10.62
CA VAL A 288 -4.42 1.07 11.92
C VAL A 288 -5.04 2.21 12.74
N ILE A 289 -5.33 3.35 12.12
CA ILE A 289 -6.05 4.45 12.78
C ILE A 289 -7.47 4.03 13.15
N ALA A 290 -8.19 3.33 12.26
CA ALA A 290 -9.54 2.85 12.54
C ALA A 290 -9.57 1.91 13.77
N SER A 291 -8.64 0.95 13.81
CA SER A 291 -8.51 0.02 14.93
C SER A 291 -8.12 0.73 16.22
N ALA A 292 -7.09 1.59 16.19
CA ALA A 292 -6.63 2.31 17.36
C ALA A 292 -7.71 3.23 17.93
N PHE A 293 -8.46 3.95 17.08
CA PHE A 293 -9.54 4.84 17.53
C PHE A 293 -10.72 4.06 18.10
N ALA A 294 -11.07 2.92 17.49
CA ALA A 294 -12.10 2.03 18.02
C ALA A 294 -11.70 1.52 19.41
N ASP A 295 -10.44 1.10 19.57
CA ASP A 295 -9.88 0.64 20.84
C ASP A 295 -9.85 1.74 21.92
N LEU A 296 -9.66 2.99 21.51
CA LEU A 296 -9.75 4.16 22.38
C LEU A 296 -11.19 4.55 22.77
N GLY A 297 -12.20 4.01 22.08
CA GLY A 297 -13.62 4.22 22.38
C GLY A 297 -14.37 5.17 21.43
N PHE A 298 -13.82 5.50 20.27
CA PHE A 298 -14.55 6.21 19.21
C PHE A 298 -15.59 5.31 18.53
N ALA A 299 -16.67 5.91 18.04
CA ALA A 299 -17.51 5.30 17.02
C ALA A 299 -16.85 5.50 15.65
N VAL A 300 -16.15 4.48 15.17
CA VAL A 300 -15.41 4.56 13.90
C VAL A 300 -16.26 3.98 12.77
N HIS A 301 -16.38 4.77 11.71
CA HIS A 301 -16.94 4.36 10.43
C HIS A 301 -15.84 4.37 9.39
N MET A 302 -15.83 3.40 8.48
CA MET A 302 -14.83 3.29 7.43
C MET A 302 -15.54 3.22 6.09
N GLY A 303 -15.17 4.12 5.18
CA GLY A 303 -15.65 4.09 3.80
C GLY A 303 -15.03 2.94 3.01
N ASP A 304 -15.66 2.60 1.90
CA ASP A 304 -15.10 1.63 0.97
C ASP A 304 -13.93 2.23 0.19
N LEU A 305 -13.15 1.37 -0.46
CA LEU A 305 -12.13 1.85 -1.39
C LEU A 305 -12.79 2.43 -2.64
N PHE A 306 -12.14 3.45 -3.21
CA PHE A 306 -12.50 4.04 -4.50
C PHE A 306 -13.74 4.93 -4.53
N GLU A 307 -14.18 5.40 -3.36
CA GLU A 307 -15.26 6.37 -3.24
C GLU A 307 -14.86 7.73 -3.85
N THR A 308 -15.85 8.41 -4.41
CA THR A 308 -15.76 9.81 -4.83
C THR A 308 -16.01 10.73 -3.64
N ALA A 309 -15.58 12.00 -3.74
CA ALA A 309 -15.85 12.98 -2.69
C ALA A 309 -17.37 13.16 -2.41
N PRO A 310 -18.26 13.20 -3.42
CA PRO A 310 -19.71 13.21 -3.18
C PRO A 310 -20.27 11.98 -2.48
N GLU A 311 -19.74 10.78 -2.74
CA GLU A 311 -20.17 9.55 -2.04
C GLU A 311 -19.76 9.60 -0.57
N VAL A 312 -18.53 10.02 -0.27
CA VAL A 312 -18.07 10.25 1.10
C VAL A 312 -18.94 11.30 1.79
N ALA A 313 -19.25 12.42 1.13
CA ALA A 313 -20.12 13.46 1.68
C ALA A 313 -21.52 12.92 2.02
N ALA A 314 -22.08 12.06 1.16
CA ALA A 314 -23.38 11.41 1.42
C ALA A 314 -23.34 10.51 2.67
N HIS A 315 -22.28 9.73 2.86
CA HIS A 315 -22.11 8.93 4.09
C HIS A 315 -21.99 9.80 5.34
N VAL A 316 -21.25 10.90 5.26
CA VAL A 316 -21.08 11.85 6.36
C VAL A 316 -22.42 12.51 6.72
N ASP A 317 -23.22 12.85 5.71
CA ASP A 317 -24.56 13.40 5.90
C ASP A 317 -25.55 12.40 6.50
N GLU A 318 -25.45 11.13 6.17
CA GLU A 318 -26.28 10.08 6.76
C GLU A 318 -25.88 9.78 8.20
N LEU A 319 -24.57 9.57 8.44
CA LEU A 319 -24.03 9.13 9.72
C LEU A 319 -23.93 10.26 10.76
N LYS A 320 -23.91 11.52 10.31
CA LYS A 320 -23.74 12.72 11.15
C LYS A 320 -22.52 12.60 12.07
N VAL A 321 -21.38 12.23 11.49
CA VAL A 321 -20.12 12.07 12.22
C VAL A 321 -19.57 13.40 12.74
N ASP A 322 -18.78 13.36 13.82
CA ASP A 322 -18.12 14.58 14.35
C ASP A 322 -16.95 15.04 13.47
N ALA A 323 -16.29 14.11 12.77
CA ALA A 323 -15.14 14.40 11.92
C ALA A 323 -15.02 13.42 10.75
N VAL A 324 -14.34 13.87 9.69
CA VAL A 324 -13.93 13.04 8.55
C VAL A 324 -12.41 12.99 8.51
N GLY A 325 -11.85 11.77 8.62
CA GLY A 325 -10.43 11.51 8.47
C GLY A 325 -10.11 11.05 7.05
N VAL A 326 -9.65 11.97 6.18
CA VAL A 326 -9.23 11.61 4.82
C VAL A 326 -7.82 11.02 4.86
N SER A 327 -7.68 9.73 4.52
CA SER A 327 -6.36 9.09 4.38
C SER A 327 -5.91 9.10 2.92
N SER A 328 -4.97 9.98 2.56
CA SER A 328 -4.51 10.17 1.18
C SER A 328 -3.00 9.91 1.05
N LEU A 329 -2.63 8.92 0.23
CA LEU A 329 -1.25 8.51 -0.03
C LEU A 329 -0.94 8.45 -1.54
N ALA A 330 -1.87 8.89 -2.39
CA ALA A 330 -1.73 8.90 -3.86
C ALA A 330 -1.74 10.32 -4.46
N ALA A 331 -1.34 11.33 -3.68
CA ALA A 331 -1.23 12.75 -4.09
C ALA A 331 -2.53 13.42 -4.61
N GLY A 332 -3.71 12.79 -4.46
CA GLY A 332 -5.00 13.35 -4.88
C GLY A 332 -5.58 14.43 -3.96
N HIS A 333 -4.96 14.66 -2.80
CA HIS A 333 -5.52 15.51 -1.74
C HIS A 333 -5.75 16.97 -2.17
N LYS A 334 -4.92 17.55 -3.06
CA LYS A 334 -5.09 18.92 -3.57
C LYS A 334 -6.36 19.09 -4.42
N THR A 335 -6.96 17.99 -4.89
CA THR A 335 -8.19 18.01 -5.71
C THR A 335 -9.38 17.46 -4.93
N LEU A 336 -9.23 16.28 -4.33
CA LEU A 336 -10.33 15.54 -3.71
C LEU A 336 -10.76 16.10 -2.35
N VAL A 337 -9.83 16.68 -1.57
CA VAL A 337 -10.20 17.27 -0.27
C VAL A 337 -11.02 18.55 -0.46
N PRO A 338 -10.65 19.50 -1.33
CA PRO A 338 -11.51 20.65 -1.64
C PRO A 338 -12.87 20.26 -2.24
N GLU A 339 -12.97 19.15 -2.97
CA GLU A 339 -14.25 18.67 -3.54
C GLU A 339 -15.19 18.09 -2.47
N LEU A 340 -14.65 17.63 -1.34
CA LEU A 340 -15.40 17.08 -0.22
C LEU A 340 -16.00 18.16 0.70
N ILE A 341 -15.34 19.32 0.80
CA ILE A 341 -15.70 20.43 1.71
C ILE A 341 -16.75 21.35 1.08
#